data_AF-C5BYI8-F1
#
_entry.id   AF-C5BYI8-F1
#
_cell.length_a   1.000
_cell.length_b   1.000
_cell.length_c   1.000
_cell.angle_alpha   90.00
_cell.angle_beta   90.00
_cell.angle_gamma   90.00
#
_symmetry.space_group_name_H-M   'P 1'
#
loop_
_entity.id
_entity.type
_entity.pdbx_description
1 polymer ?
#
loop_
_entity_poly.entity_id
_entity_poly.type
_entity_poly.pdbx_seq_one_letter_code
_entity_poly.pdbx_strand_id
1 'polypeptide(L)'
;MTVGSTARRSPGSRVLVPLIAAVLGALLTACTPPGGESEPTPTPSPTPSASTAPSPEPSGEQSTGGSATPTGQFFRGLPPGVESVPGSAGQAGAGWSDAERQLFVVTFGSSTCPLVGVGVTGSEEGLLTVELVETGGDICTTDIVPTTSVVEVPGSVSRDDGIVVVLGDLGEVSLPAWDGATVMAWLPNA
;
A
#
# COMPACT_ATOMS: atom_id res chain seq x y z
N MET A 1 32.29 7.52 53.89
CA MET A 1 30.97 7.49 54.56
C MET A 1 29.92 7.76 53.50
N THR A 2 28.84 7.05 53.23
CA THR A 2 28.40 5.67 53.44
C THR A 2 27.28 5.47 52.40
N VAL A 3 27.23 4.27 51.83
CA VAL A 3 26.31 3.67 50.85
C VAL A 3 24.84 4.11 50.92
N GLY A 4 24.16 4.13 49.75
CA GLY A 4 22.69 4.17 49.66
C GLY A 4 22.13 3.76 48.28
N SER A 5 22.42 2.54 47.82
CA SER A 5 21.69 1.88 46.71
C SER A 5 20.26 1.56 47.12
N THR A 6 19.28 1.85 46.25
CA THR A 6 18.00 1.12 46.20
C THR A 6 17.54 0.93 44.76
N ALA A 7 17.92 -0.22 44.20
CA ALA A 7 17.27 -0.82 43.06
C ALA A 7 15.90 -1.39 43.49
N ARG A 8 14.82 -1.06 42.78
CA ARG A 8 13.57 -1.82 42.88
C ARG A 8 13.48 -2.78 41.71
N ARG A 9 13.51 -4.06 42.06
CA ARG A 9 13.29 -5.22 41.20
C ARG A 9 11.86 -5.74 41.41
N SER A 10 11.36 -6.38 40.35
CA SER A 10 10.35 -7.46 40.32
C SER A 10 8.88 -7.07 40.08
N PRO A 11 8.01 -8.01 39.66
CA PRO A 11 8.28 -9.43 39.35
C PRO A 11 7.82 -9.86 37.95
N GLY A 12 8.48 -10.91 37.43
CA GLY A 12 8.03 -11.61 36.25
C GLY A 12 6.76 -12.40 36.52
N SER A 13 5.86 -12.42 35.53
CA SER A 13 4.78 -13.39 35.47
C SER A 13 5.11 -14.38 34.36
N ARG A 14 5.73 -15.49 34.77
CA ARG A 14 5.84 -16.71 33.97
C ARG A 14 4.46 -17.36 33.99
N VAL A 15 3.74 -17.34 32.87
CA VAL A 15 2.54 -18.19 32.72
C VAL A 15 2.81 -19.27 31.68
N LEU A 16 2.49 -20.46 32.17
CA LEU A 16 2.66 -21.81 31.67
C LEU A 16 2.12 -22.05 30.25
N VAL A 17 2.91 -22.78 29.47
CA VAL A 17 2.47 -23.54 28.28
C VAL A 17 1.52 -24.66 28.70
N PRO A 18 0.47 -24.95 27.91
CA PRO A 18 0.09 -26.34 27.69
C PRO A 18 0.17 -26.73 26.21
N LEU A 19 0.95 -27.78 26.02
CA LEU A 19 1.11 -28.63 24.85
C LEU A 19 -0.21 -29.39 24.62
N ILE A 20 -0.87 -29.21 23.46
CA ILE A 20 -2.01 -30.03 23.06
C ILE A 20 -1.68 -30.75 21.76
N ALA A 21 -1.92 -32.06 21.85
CA ALA A 21 -1.46 -33.12 20.98
C ALA A 21 -2.16 -33.18 19.61
N ALA A 22 -1.47 -33.87 18.71
CA ALA A 22 -1.84 -34.25 17.37
C ALA A 22 -3.24 -34.86 17.23
N VAL A 23 -3.92 -34.54 16.12
CA VAL A 23 -4.90 -35.42 15.49
C VAL A 23 -4.54 -35.56 14.01
N LEU A 24 -3.99 -36.72 13.69
CA LEU A 24 -3.77 -37.22 12.34
C LEU A 24 -5.12 -37.71 11.81
N GLY A 25 -5.61 -37.13 10.71
CA GLY A 25 -6.86 -37.54 10.06
C GLY A 25 -6.64 -37.75 8.57
N ALA A 26 -6.30 -38.98 8.19
CA ALA A 26 -6.29 -39.45 6.82
C ALA A 26 -7.66 -40.05 6.47
N LEU A 27 -8.34 -39.52 5.45
CA LEU A 27 -9.43 -40.23 4.75
C LEU A 27 -9.33 -39.98 3.25
N LEU A 28 -8.96 -41.06 2.54
CA LEU A 28 -9.04 -41.25 1.10
C LEU A 28 -10.50 -41.25 0.66
N THR A 29 -10.87 -40.43 -0.34
CA THR A 29 -12.02 -40.78 -1.19
C THR A 29 -11.77 -40.31 -2.62
N ALA A 30 -11.24 -41.23 -3.42
CA ALA A 30 -11.25 -41.13 -4.87
C ALA A 30 -12.69 -41.35 -5.36
N CYS A 31 -13.23 -40.42 -6.15
CA CYS A 31 -14.44 -40.66 -6.92
C CYS A 31 -14.13 -40.34 -8.38
N THR A 32 -13.87 -41.40 -9.15
CA THR A 32 -13.73 -41.39 -10.59
C THR A 32 -15.11 -41.58 -11.22
N PRO A 33 -15.60 -40.67 -12.08
CA PRO A 33 -16.73 -40.95 -12.95
C PRO A 33 -16.26 -41.54 -14.30
N PRO A 34 -16.89 -42.62 -14.81
CA PRO A 34 -16.61 -43.15 -16.14
C PRO A 34 -17.45 -42.45 -17.21
N GLY A 35 -16.86 -42.32 -18.41
CA GLY A 35 -17.57 -42.46 -19.68
C GLY A 35 -18.35 -41.25 -20.19
N GLY A 36 -17.81 -40.63 -21.24
CA GLY A 36 -18.50 -39.61 -22.03
C GLY A 36 -17.67 -39.18 -23.22
N GLU A 37 -17.46 -40.11 -24.16
CA GLU A 37 -17.00 -39.81 -25.52
C GLU A 37 -17.85 -38.71 -26.15
N SER A 38 -17.20 -37.63 -26.56
CA SER A 38 -17.59 -36.80 -27.70
C SER A 38 -16.36 -36.04 -28.14
N GLU A 39 -15.68 -36.62 -29.12
CA GLU A 39 -14.61 -36.00 -29.89
C GLU A 39 -15.27 -35.12 -30.98
N PRO A 40 -15.18 -33.78 -30.91
CA PRO A 40 -15.33 -32.95 -32.08
C PRO A 40 -13.95 -32.79 -32.74
N THR A 41 -13.87 -33.31 -33.95
CA THR A 41 -12.84 -33.10 -34.97
C THR A 41 -12.13 -31.73 -34.89
N PRO A 42 -10.79 -31.66 -34.79
CA PRO A 42 -10.10 -30.40 -35.06
C PRO A 42 -10.11 -30.13 -36.56
N THR A 43 -10.92 -29.16 -36.97
CA THR A 43 -10.78 -28.44 -38.25
C THR A 43 -9.35 -27.89 -38.39
N PRO A 44 -8.64 -28.11 -39.50
CA PRO A 44 -7.36 -27.46 -39.71
C PRO A 44 -7.51 -25.99 -40.15
N SER A 45 -6.81 -25.11 -39.42
CA SER A 45 -6.24 -23.81 -39.85
C SER A 45 -7.21 -22.67 -40.27
N PRO A 46 -6.90 -21.40 -39.93
CA PRO A 46 -5.64 -20.77 -40.38
C PRO A 46 -4.83 -20.06 -39.30
N THR A 47 -3.50 -20.21 -39.44
CA THR A 47 -2.41 -19.28 -39.12
C THR A 47 -2.82 -17.93 -38.51
N PRO A 48 -2.57 -17.65 -37.22
CA PRO A 48 -2.40 -16.27 -36.80
C PRO A 48 -1.08 -15.77 -37.41
N SER A 49 -1.21 -14.85 -38.36
CA SER A 49 -0.09 -14.04 -38.82
C SER A 49 0.59 -13.43 -37.61
N ALA A 50 1.87 -13.73 -37.42
CA ALA A 50 2.75 -12.89 -36.62
C ALA A 50 2.81 -11.52 -37.28
N SER A 51 1.91 -10.63 -36.86
CA SER A 51 1.96 -9.21 -37.21
C SER A 51 2.59 -8.51 -36.04
N THR A 52 3.90 -8.29 -36.16
CA THR A 52 4.68 -7.36 -35.36
C THR A 52 4.04 -5.98 -35.45
N ALA A 53 3.15 -5.66 -34.50
CA ALA A 53 2.74 -4.30 -34.24
C ALA A 53 3.74 -3.70 -33.25
N PRO A 54 4.51 -2.65 -33.60
CA PRO A 54 5.32 -1.96 -32.61
C PRO A 54 4.40 -1.36 -31.54
N SER A 55 4.70 -1.71 -30.29
CA SER A 55 4.22 -1.07 -29.08
C SER A 55 4.38 0.45 -29.23
N PRO A 56 3.31 1.26 -29.24
CA PRO A 56 3.50 2.69 -29.02
C PRO A 56 4.04 2.85 -27.60
N GLU A 57 5.21 3.49 -27.49
CA GLU A 57 5.77 4.03 -26.25
C GLU A 57 4.68 4.73 -25.44
N PRO A 58 4.68 4.63 -24.10
CA PRO A 58 3.88 5.55 -23.31
C PRO A 58 4.46 6.96 -23.54
N SER A 59 3.75 7.75 -24.34
CA SER A 59 3.92 9.20 -24.35
C SER A 59 3.56 9.70 -22.96
N GLY A 60 4.59 9.93 -22.15
CA GLY A 60 4.47 10.77 -20.97
C GLY A 60 4.13 12.18 -21.44
N GLU A 61 2.84 12.51 -21.44
CA GLU A 61 2.38 13.89 -21.54
C GLU A 61 2.71 14.60 -20.21
N GLN A 62 3.96 15.05 -20.09
CA GLN A 62 4.29 16.14 -19.17
C GLN A 62 3.72 17.43 -19.77
N SER A 63 2.51 17.77 -19.34
CA SER A 63 1.93 19.08 -19.61
C SER A 63 2.74 20.14 -18.88
N THR A 64 3.52 20.92 -19.64
CA THR A 64 4.25 22.09 -19.16
C THR A 64 3.32 23.29 -19.23
N GLY A 65 2.85 23.79 -18.07
CA GLY A 65 2.07 25.02 -18.02
C GLY A 65 1.66 25.45 -16.61
N GLY A 66 2.42 26.37 -16.01
CA GLY A 66 2.00 27.19 -14.88
C GLY A 66 2.76 26.92 -13.58
N SER A 67 3.38 27.97 -13.03
CA SER A 67 3.98 27.95 -11.69
C SER A 67 2.93 27.60 -10.63
N ALA A 68 2.92 26.34 -10.23
CA ALA A 68 2.56 25.86 -8.90
C ALA A 68 3.56 24.75 -8.56
N THR A 69 3.95 24.67 -7.30
CA THR A 69 4.69 23.54 -6.71
C THR A 69 4.20 22.21 -7.30
N PRO A 70 5.07 21.25 -7.68
CA PRO A 70 4.62 20.03 -8.35
C PRO A 70 3.60 19.31 -7.46
N THR A 71 2.33 19.43 -7.84
CA THR A 71 1.18 18.83 -7.20
C THR A 71 1.00 17.43 -7.80
N GLY A 72 0.79 16.41 -6.97
CA GLY A 72 0.09 15.19 -7.36
C GLY A 72 0.71 14.36 -8.49
N GLN A 73 1.99 13.96 -8.37
CA GLN A 73 2.42 12.79 -9.11
C GLN A 73 1.78 11.55 -8.48
N PHE A 74 1.04 10.78 -9.26
CA PHE A 74 0.47 9.52 -8.80
C PHE A 74 0.53 8.46 -9.89
N PHE A 75 0.50 7.20 -9.47
CA PHE A 75 0.47 6.04 -10.34
C PHE A 75 -0.45 4.96 -9.77
N ARG A 76 -0.92 4.06 -10.64
CA ARG A 76 -1.73 2.91 -10.24
C ARG A 76 -0.84 1.84 -9.61
N GLY A 77 -1.34 1.20 -8.56
CA GLY A 77 -0.62 0.16 -7.85
C GLY A 77 -0.08 0.62 -6.50
N LEU A 78 0.62 -0.32 -5.85
CA LEU A 78 1.37 -0.09 -4.62
C LEU A 78 2.75 0.52 -4.94
N PRO A 79 3.38 1.19 -3.96
CA PRO A 79 4.72 1.74 -4.13
C PRO A 79 5.76 0.63 -4.43
N PRO A 80 6.88 0.97 -5.08
CA PRO A 80 7.99 0.04 -5.24
C PRO A 80 8.45 -0.55 -3.90
N GLY A 81 8.63 -1.87 -3.86
CA GLY A 81 9.02 -2.60 -2.65
C GLY A 81 7.87 -2.94 -1.69
N VAL A 82 6.63 -2.56 -2.03
CA VAL A 82 5.43 -2.87 -1.23
C VAL A 82 4.58 -3.89 -1.99
N GLU A 83 4.59 -5.13 -1.52
CA GLU A 83 3.95 -6.26 -2.22
C GLU A 83 2.49 -6.46 -1.80
N SER A 84 2.10 -5.97 -0.62
CA SER A 84 0.76 -6.19 -0.06
C SER A 84 0.36 -5.13 0.96
N VAL A 85 -0.95 -5.00 1.14
CA VAL A 85 -1.58 -4.20 2.19
C VAL A 85 -2.07 -5.15 3.29
N PRO A 86 -1.78 -4.89 4.57
CA PRO A 86 -2.25 -5.74 5.66
C PRO A 86 -3.77 -5.65 5.82
N GLY A 87 -4.37 -6.67 6.45
CA GLY A 87 -5.80 -6.68 6.76
C GLY A 87 -6.69 -6.95 5.55
N SER A 88 -7.83 -6.27 5.48
CA SER A 88 -8.73 -6.35 4.32
C SER A 88 -8.25 -5.41 3.22
N ALA A 89 -8.36 -5.84 1.95
CA ALA A 89 -8.03 -4.97 0.83
C ALA A 89 -8.82 -3.65 0.90
N GLY A 90 -8.16 -2.51 0.63
CA GLY A 90 -8.80 -1.19 0.68
C GLY A 90 -8.22 -0.21 1.70
N GLN A 91 -7.26 -0.64 2.51
CA GLN A 91 -6.75 0.18 3.60
C GLN A 91 -5.79 1.27 3.10
N ALA A 92 -6.15 2.54 3.28
CA ALA A 92 -5.26 3.64 2.96
C ALA A 92 -4.04 3.65 3.89
N GLY A 93 -2.94 4.21 3.41
CA GLY A 93 -1.69 4.25 4.14
C GLY A 93 -0.77 5.35 3.65
N ALA A 94 0.26 5.59 4.44
CA ALA A 94 1.32 6.52 4.12
C ALA A 94 2.68 5.85 4.36
N GLY A 95 3.74 6.38 3.79
CA GLY A 95 5.07 5.86 4.03
C GLY A 95 6.18 6.74 3.51
N TRP A 96 7.34 6.65 4.15
CA TRP A 96 8.54 7.29 3.64
C TRP A 96 8.95 6.63 2.33
N SER A 97 9.26 7.44 1.32
CA SER A 97 9.97 6.95 0.15
C SER A 97 11.48 6.96 0.38
N ASP A 98 12.20 6.25 -0.50
CA ASP A 98 13.66 6.27 -0.59
C ASP A 98 14.21 7.64 -1.03
N ALA A 99 13.44 8.39 -1.82
CA ALA A 99 13.76 9.76 -2.18
C ALA A 99 13.70 10.70 -0.97
N GLU A 100 14.58 11.70 -0.94
CA GLU A 100 14.58 12.71 0.12
C GLU A 100 13.29 13.52 0.13
N ARG A 101 12.74 13.77 1.32
CA ARG A 101 11.56 14.62 1.57
C ARG A 101 10.32 14.30 0.73
N GLN A 102 10.09 13.04 0.43
CA GLN A 102 8.87 12.54 -0.21
C GLN A 102 8.12 11.53 0.67
N LEU A 103 6.81 11.49 0.52
CA LEU A 103 5.92 10.56 1.17
C LEU A 103 5.10 9.86 0.09
N PHE A 104 5.04 8.54 0.16
CA PHE A 104 4.02 7.77 -0.55
C PHE A 104 2.72 7.83 0.21
N VAL A 105 1.63 8.10 -0.49
CA VAL A 105 0.27 8.03 0.03
C VAL A 105 -0.50 7.05 -0.82
N VAL A 106 -0.96 5.96 -0.22
CA VAL A 106 -1.71 4.90 -0.90
C VAL A 106 -3.17 5.03 -0.51
N THR A 107 -4.03 5.14 -1.51
CA THR A 107 -5.48 5.16 -1.37
C THR A 107 -6.08 4.06 -2.23
N PHE A 108 -7.34 3.72 -1.94
CA PHE A 108 -8.12 2.79 -2.73
C PHE A 108 -9.37 3.51 -3.23
N GLY A 109 -9.53 3.55 -4.54
CA GLY A 109 -10.63 4.23 -5.19
C GLY A 109 -10.94 3.61 -6.54
N SER A 110 -11.92 4.18 -7.21
CA SER A 110 -12.30 3.77 -8.57
C SER A 110 -11.11 3.91 -9.52
N SER A 111 -10.94 2.93 -10.40
CA SER A 111 -9.89 2.97 -11.43
C SER A 111 -10.02 4.17 -12.36
N THR A 112 -11.21 4.76 -12.52
CA THR A 112 -11.43 6.01 -13.28
C THR A 112 -11.57 7.26 -12.42
N CYS A 113 -11.85 7.10 -11.12
CA CYS A 113 -11.90 8.21 -10.16
C CYS A 113 -11.04 7.93 -8.91
N PRO A 114 -9.71 8.04 -9.00
CA PRO A 114 -8.87 7.78 -7.85
C PRO A 114 -8.86 8.99 -6.91
N LEU A 115 -8.80 8.71 -5.61
CA LEU A 115 -8.48 9.69 -4.59
C LEU A 115 -6.95 9.84 -4.52
N VAL A 116 -6.39 11.01 -4.73
CA VAL A 116 -4.92 11.21 -4.81
C VAL A 116 -4.45 12.28 -3.84
N GLY A 117 -3.24 12.11 -3.31
CA GLY A 117 -2.55 13.11 -2.51
C GLY A 117 -1.99 14.21 -3.38
N VAL A 118 -2.40 15.45 -3.12
CA VAL A 118 -1.98 16.62 -3.91
C VAL A 118 -0.98 17.49 -3.17
N GLY A 119 -0.92 17.40 -1.85
CA GLY A 119 0.01 18.15 -1.04
C GLY A 119 0.06 17.69 0.40
N VAL A 120 1.04 18.20 1.14
CA VAL A 120 1.19 17.98 2.57
C VAL A 120 1.42 19.31 3.27
N THR A 121 0.74 19.48 4.39
CA THR A 121 1.00 20.57 5.34
C THR A 121 1.47 19.97 6.67
N GLY A 122 2.29 20.69 7.41
CA GLY A 122 2.78 20.22 8.71
C GLY A 122 3.79 21.17 9.35
N SER A 123 3.99 21.00 10.66
CA SER A 123 4.91 21.77 11.50
C SER A 123 5.95 20.85 12.15
N GLU A 124 6.93 21.42 12.85
CA GLU A 124 8.00 20.69 13.56
C GLU A 124 7.50 19.75 14.68
N GLU A 125 6.19 19.70 14.93
CA GLU A 125 5.55 18.91 16.00
C GLU A 125 5.28 17.46 15.62
N GLY A 126 5.74 17.00 14.45
CA GLY A 126 5.59 15.61 14.02
C GLY A 126 4.18 15.24 13.56
N LEU A 127 3.37 16.23 13.17
CA LEU A 127 2.05 16.04 12.56
C LEU A 127 2.06 16.53 11.11
N LEU A 128 1.75 15.63 10.18
CA LEU A 128 1.54 15.94 8.77
C LEU A 128 0.08 15.73 8.40
N THR A 129 -0.49 16.65 7.63
CA THR A 129 -1.82 16.51 7.03
C THR A 129 -1.70 16.47 5.52
N VAL A 130 -2.16 15.36 4.92
CA VAL A 130 -2.21 15.17 3.48
C VAL A 130 -3.53 15.70 2.94
N GLU A 131 -3.45 16.55 1.91
CA GLU A 131 -4.61 16.95 1.13
C GLU A 131 -4.92 15.88 0.09
N LEU A 132 -6.16 15.38 0.11
CA LEU A 132 -6.65 14.36 -0.81
C LEU A 132 -7.72 14.94 -1.74
N VAL A 133 -7.61 14.64 -3.04
CA VAL A 133 -8.55 15.10 -4.06
C VAL A 133 -8.95 13.92 -4.94
N GLU A 134 -10.26 13.76 -5.17
CA GLU A 134 -10.73 12.83 -6.19
C GLU A 134 -10.48 13.44 -7.58
N THR A 135 -9.81 12.69 -8.44
CA THR A 135 -9.57 13.09 -9.82
C THR A 135 -10.42 12.23 -10.74
N GLY A 136 -10.77 12.74 -11.93
CA GLY A 136 -11.64 12.02 -12.86
C GLY A 136 -12.82 12.88 -13.31
N GLY A 137 -13.91 12.22 -13.70
CA GLY A 137 -15.17 12.87 -14.07
C GLY A 137 -16.32 12.37 -13.20
N ASP A 138 -17.54 12.82 -13.51
CA ASP A 138 -18.73 12.57 -12.68
C ASP A 138 -19.16 11.09 -12.63
N ILE A 139 -18.61 10.23 -13.50
CA ILE A 139 -18.95 8.82 -13.60
C ILE A 139 -17.71 7.96 -13.30
N CYS A 140 -17.81 7.19 -12.23
CA CYS A 140 -16.73 6.33 -11.75
C CYS A 140 -17.04 4.85 -12.00
N THR A 141 -16.02 4.07 -12.33
CA THR A 141 -16.11 2.60 -12.39
C THR A 141 -16.17 2.00 -10.99
N THR A 142 -16.67 0.77 -10.88
CA THR A 142 -16.76 0.05 -9.59
C THR A 142 -15.46 -0.68 -9.21
N ASP A 143 -14.46 -0.66 -10.08
CA ASP A 143 -13.21 -1.37 -9.87
C ASP A 143 -12.32 -0.60 -8.88
N ILE A 144 -12.23 -1.10 -7.65
CA ILE A 144 -11.41 -0.51 -6.60
C ILE A 144 -9.97 -1.02 -6.72
N VAL A 145 -9.04 -0.08 -6.92
CA VAL A 145 -7.62 -0.38 -7.09
C VAL A 145 -6.77 0.57 -6.26
N PRO A 146 -5.57 0.12 -5.82
CA PRO A 146 -4.64 1.02 -5.15
C PRO A 146 -4.14 2.09 -6.13
N THR A 147 -4.02 3.31 -5.62
CA THR A 147 -3.33 4.41 -6.28
C THR A 147 -2.33 5.00 -5.29
N THR A 148 -1.08 5.11 -5.73
CA THR A 148 0.00 5.70 -4.94
C THR A 148 0.25 7.11 -5.44
N SER A 149 0.19 8.08 -4.54
CA SER A 149 0.60 9.46 -4.77
C SER A 149 1.96 9.70 -4.13
N VAL A 150 2.78 10.53 -4.76
CA VAL A 150 4.07 11.00 -4.24
C VAL A 150 3.91 12.47 -3.90
N VAL A 151 4.04 12.79 -2.63
CA VAL A 151 3.87 14.16 -2.14
C VAL A 151 5.14 14.62 -1.42
N GLU A 152 5.47 15.89 -1.59
CA GLU A 152 6.66 16.48 -0.98
C GLU A 152 6.37 16.87 0.48
N VAL A 153 7.31 16.55 1.37
CA VAL A 153 7.21 16.82 2.80
C VAL A 153 7.91 18.15 3.11
N PRO A 154 7.28 19.05 3.88
CA PRO A 154 7.91 20.31 4.28
C PRO A 154 9.26 20.10 4.96
N GLY A 155 10.25 20.93 4.63
CA GLY A 155 11.61 20.80 5.17
C GLY A 155 11.73 21.00 6.68
N SER A 156 10.68 21.49 7.34
CA SER A 156 10.57 21.60 8.80
C SER A 156 10.28 20.25 9.49
N VAL A 157 9.91 19.21 8.75
CA VAL A 157 9.58 17.90 9.34
C VAL A 157 10.75 16.95 9.16
N SER A 158 11.27 16.46 10.29
CA SER A 158 12.33 15.46 10.31
C SER A 158 11.78 14.05 10.03
N ARG A 159 12.64 13.22 9.43
CA ARG A 159 12.43 11.78 9.24
C ARG A 159 13.11 10.93 10.30
N ASP A 160 13.91 11.55 11.16
CA ASP A 160 14.71 10.84 12.17
C ASP A 160 13.85 10.38 13.37
N ASP A 161 12.62 10.89 13.46
CA ASP A 161 11.64 10.58 14.49
C ASP A 161 10.36 10.00 13.89
N GLY A 162 9.57 9.32 14.73
CA GLY A 162 8.23 8.87 14.34
C GLY A 162 7.27 10.07 14.26
N ILE A 163 6.38 10.04 13.27
CA ILE A 163 5.39 11.10 13.03
C ILE A 163 3.97 10.52 12.92
N VAL A 164 2.98 11.40 13.00
CA VAL A 164 1.58 11.10 12.68
C VAL A 164 1.23 11.76 11.34
N VAL A 165 0.62 10.97 10.45
CA VAL A 165 0.12 11.45 9.16
C VAL A 165 -1.39 11.32 9.13
N VAL A 166 -2.07 12.44 8.93
CA VAL A 166 -3.51 12.55 8.73
C VAL A 166 -3.81 12.47 7.24
N LEU A 167 -4.65 11.51 6.84
CA LEU A 167 -5.05 11.24 5.46
C LEU A 167 -6.45 11.80 5.19
N GLY A 168 -6.59 13.13 5.26
CA GLY A 168 -7.89 13.80 5.17
C GLY A 168 -8.92 13.18 6.13
N ASP A 169 -10.12 12.90 5.61
CA ASP A 169 -11.19 12.28 6.39
C ASP A 169 -11.06 10.75 6.55
N LEU A 170 -10.04 10.14 5.92
CA LEU A 170 -9.82 8.68 6.02
C LEU A 170 -9.29 8.27 7.40
N GLY A 171 -8.58 9.18 8.08
CA GLY A 171 -8.05 8.96 9.42
C GLY A 171 -6.54 9.20 9.53
N GLU A 172 -5.94 8.63 10.56
CA GLU A 172 -4.56 8.90 10.97
C GLU A 172 -3.72 7.62 11.00
N VAL A 173 -2.47 7.73 10.57
CA VAL A 173 -1.49 6.65 10.59
C VAL A 173 -0.21 7.13 11.28
N SER A 174 0.34 6.30 12.17
CA SER A 174 1.65 6.53 12.78
C SER A 174 2.75 5.95 11.89
N LEU A 175 3.66 6.80 11.45
CA LEU A 175 4.86 6.40 10.71
C LEU A 175 6.06 6.34 11.63
N PRO A 176 6.85 5.25 11.57
CA PRO A 176 8.11 5.20 12.28
C PRO A 176 9.11 6.19 11.67
N ALA A 177 10.20 6.42 12.41
CA ALA A 177 11.39 7.06 11.85
C ALA A 177 11.87 6.29 10.61
N TRP A 178 12.41 7.02 9.64
CA TRP A 178 13.00 6.42 8.45
C TRP A 178 14.30 5.69 8.81
N ASP A 179 14.42 4.44 8.36
CA ASP A 179 15.56 3.57 8.67
C ASP A 179 16.51 3.35 7.48
N GLY A 180 16.29 4.09 6.38
CA GLY A 180 17.04 3.94 5.14
C GLY A 180 16.29 3.19 4.02
N ALA A 181 15.06 2.72 4.27
CA ALA A 181 14.25 2.02 3.28
C ALA A 181 12.80 2.56 3.22
N THR A 182 12.08 2.21 2.14
CA THR A 182 10.64 2.48 2.05
C THR A 182 9.92 1.77 3.19
N VAL A 183 9.22 2.54 4.01
CA VAL A 183 8.43 2.00 5.13
C VAL A 183 7.01 2.55 5.05
N MET A 184 6.04 1.65 4.97
CA MET A 184 4.62 1.98 4.95
C MET A 184 4.01 1.70 6.32
N ALA A 185 3.08 2.56 6.73
CA ALA A 185 2.09 2.22 7.73
C ALA A 185 0.69 2.43 7.15
N TRP A 186 -0.26 1.71 7.73
CA TRP A 186 -1.62 1.58 7.21
C TRP A 186 -2.59 2.00 8.29
N LEU A 187 -3.73 2.55 7.90
CA LEU A 187 -4.82 2.82 8.83
C LEU A 187 -5.21 1.53 9.58
N PRO A 188 -5.76 1.61 10.80
CA PRO A 188 -6.29 0.44 11.47
C PRO A 188 -7.53 -0.10 10.74
N ASN A 189 -7.79 -1.41 10.82
CA ASN A 189 -9.04 -1.97 10.31
C ASN A 189 -10.17 -1.46 11.21
N ALA A 190 -11.17 -0.82 10.60
CA ALA A 190 -12.37 -0.37 11.29
C ALA A 190 -13.26 -1.57 11.69
#